data_AF-A0A1E7F909-F1
#
_entry.id   AF-A0A1E7F909-F1
#
_cell.length_a   1.000
_cell.length_b   1.000
_cell.length_c   1.000
_cell.angle_alpha   90.00
_cell.angle_beta   90.00
_cell.angle_gamma   90.00
#
_symmetry.space_group_name_H-M   'P 1'
#
loop_
_entity.id
_entity.type
_entity.pdbx_description
1 polymer ?
#
loop_
_entity_poly.entity_id
_entity_poly.type
_entity_poly.pdbx_seq_one_letter_code
_entity_poly.pdbx_strand_id
1 'polypeptide(L)'
;MSDLAPFVATILRDQVVSDLQEENRILKERLRAAQKVQIVSGTGRDEGNGNNNNNNSNDDDDDEDKDEIIRFAEGQLENGNFQNSGRLFEIPLNVQHQPCPIEKLKNVRICLGGFHNGYINRGFGAFFGDYEDGTDTSIIIHSFGGQGERRMWVSFTVNNWPRERYLLLVNAEIEAQLNELELMEFIIERLPELYPDATITFHDVSLLSHGNQDAIQNLPSSLLARLTVGLDAYNSV
;
A
#
# COMPACT_ATOMS: atom_id res chain seq x y z
N MET A 1 -57.51 22.98 -19.48
CA MET A 1 -56.89 21.97 -18.58
C MET A 1 -56.35 20.86 -19.47
N SER A 2 -55.12 20.37 -19.40
CA SER A 2 -53.91 20.73 -18.68
C SER A 2 -52.83 19.85 -19.34
N ASP A 3 -52.15 20.35 -20.37
CA ASP A 3 -51.08 19.61 -21.09
C ASP A 3 -49.74 19.63 -20.35
N LEU A 4 -49.81 19.83 -19.02
CA LEU A 4 -48.67 19.97 -18.13
C LEU A 4 -48.11 18.61 -17.71
N ALA A 5 -48.93 17.55 -17.76
CA ALA A 5 -48.53 16.22 -17.27
C ALA A 5 -47.38 15.59 -18.07
N PRO A 6 -47.34 15.65 -19.42
CA PRO A 6 -46.19 15.17 -20.19
C PRO A 6 -44.91 15.95 -19.89
N PHE A 7 -45.03 17.28 -19.71
CA PHE A 7 -43.89 18.15 -19.40
C PHE A 7 -43.30 17.85 -18.01
N VAL A 8 -44.16 17.71 -17.00
CA VAL A 8 -43.75 17.33 -15.64
C VAL A 8 -43.13 15.93 -15.63
N ALA A 9 -43.68 14.98 -16.39
CA ALA A 9 -43.11 13.63 -16.51
C ALA A 9 -41.72 13.62 -17.17
N THR A 10 -41.51 14.44 -18.21
CA THR A 10 -40.19 14.60 -18.84
C THR A 10 -39.18 15.22 -17.88
N ILE A 11 -39.53 16.31 -17.19
CA ILE A 11 -38.64 16.95 -16.20
C ILE A 11 -38.25 15.98 -15.08
N LEU A 12 -39.23 15.25 -14.52
CA LEU A 12 -38.95 14.27 -13.47
C LEU A 12 -38.06 13.13 -13.98
N ARG A 13 -38.27 12.68 -15.22
CA ARG A 13 -37.41 11.68 -15.85
C ARG A 13 -35.98 12.18 -16.01
N ASP A 14 -35.80 13.41 -16.51
CA ASP A 14 -34.49 14.00 -16.73
C ASP A 14 -33.74 14.20 -15.40
N GLN A 15 -34.45 14.64 -14.36
CA GLN A 15 -33.91 14.74 -13.02
C GLN A 15 -33.45 13.38 -12.49
N VAL A 16 -34.30 12.35 -12.57
CA VAL A 16 -33.95 10.99 -12.11
C VAL A 16 -32.75 10.44 -12.90
N VAL A 17 -32.68 10.67 -14.21
CA VAL A 17 -31.53 10.24 -15.03
C VAL A 17 -30.26 10.97 -14.59
N SER A 18 -30.33 12.28 -14.35
CA SER A 18 -29.20 13.07 -13.87
C SER A 18 -28.70 12.59 -12.51
N ASP A 19 -29.61 12.37 -11.56
CA ASP A 19 -29.29 11.91 -10.21
C ASP A 19 -28.63 10.52 -10.26
N LEU A 20 -29.17 9.60 -11.07
CA LEU A 20 -28.59 8.26 -11.25
C LEU A 20 -27.22 8.28 -11.93
N GLN A 21 -26.97 9.21 -12.84
CA GLN A 21 -25.66 9.36 -13.48
C GLN A 21 -24.61 9.85 -12.47
N GLU A 22 -24.99 10.82 -11.64
CA GLU A 22 -24.10 11.36 -10.60
C GLU A 22 -23.81 10.31 -9.52
N GLU A 23 -24.83 9.58 -9.06
CA GLU A 23 -24.63 8.47 -8.11
C GLU A 23 -23.72 7.39 -8.70
N ASN A 24 -23.91 7.00 -9.97
CA ASN A 24 -23.03 6.06 -10.64
C ASN A 24 -21.59 6.58 -10.75
N ARG A 25 -21.38 7.88 -10.98
CA ARG A 25 -20.06 8.49 -11.02
C ARG A 25 -19.38 8.39 -9.65
N ILE A 26 -20.07 8.78 -8.59
CA ILE A 26 -19.58 8.71 -7.20
C ILE A 26 -19.25 7.27 -6.81
N LEU A 27 -20.12 6.30 -7.14
CA LEU A 27 -19.88 4.89 -6.85
C LEU A 27 -18.66 4.35 -7.59
N LYS A 28 -18.45 4.73 -8.85
CA LYS A 28 -17.25 4.35 -9.61
C LYS A 28 -15.98 4.94 -9.00
N GLU A 29 -16.04 6.18 -8.50
CA GLU A 29 -14.90 6.82 -7.83
C GLU A 29 -14.57 6.13 -6.50
N ARG A 30 -15.59 5.82 -5.70
CA ARG A 30 -15.43 5.06 -4.45
C ARG A 30 -14.88 3.66 -4.71
N LEU A 31 -15.37 2.99 -5.75
CA LEU A 31 -14.86 1.66 -6.14
C LEU A 31 -13.40 1.73 -6.54
N ARG A 32 -13.02 2.71 -7.37
CA ARG A 32 -11.61 2.92 -7.73
C ARG A 32 -10.75 3.21 -6.51
N ALA A 33 -11.21 4.05 -5.58
CA ALA A 33 -10.49 4.34 -4.34
C ALA A 33 -10.30 3.08 -3.46
N ALA A 34 -11.33 2.24 -3.36
CA ALA A 34 -11.28 0.97 -2.64
C ALA A 34 -10.35 -0.08 -3.30
N GLN A 35 -9.97 0.13 -4.57
CA GLN A 35 -9.08 -0.75 -5.32
C GLN A 35 -7.62 -0.30 -5.34
N LYS A 36 -7.27 0.79 -4.63
CA LYS A 36 -5.92 1.33 -4.59
C LYS A 36 -5.06 0.70 -3.51
N VAL A 37 -3.77 0.59 -3.81
CA VAL A 37 -2.71 0.40 -2.83
C VAL A 37 -1.88 1.67 -2.79
N GLN A 38 -1.66 2.23 -1.61
CA GLN A 38 -0.92 3.49 -1.47
C GLN A 38 0.14 3.38 -0.40
N ILE A 39 1.29 4.01 -0.67
CA ILE A 39 2.35 4.22 0.29
C ILE A 39 2.33 5.68 0.69
N VAL A 40 2.10 5.95 1.98
CA VAL A 40 1.85 7.28 2.49
C VAL A 40 2.73 7.59 3.70
N SER A 41 2.91 8.88 4.02
CA SER A 41 3.49 9.29 5.29
C SER A 41 2.51 8.97 6.42
N GLY A 42 2.98 8.23 7.41
CA GLY A 42 2.36 8.12 8.72
C GLY A 42 2.68 9.37 9.53
N THR A 43 1.64 10.09 9.92
CA THR A 43 1.74 11.09 10.96
C THR A 43 1.75 10.33 12.29
N GLY A 44 2.68 10.67 13.17
CA GLY A 44 2.90 9.96 14.42
C GLY A 44 1.71 10.10 15.38
N ARG A 45 0.67 9.29 15.18
CA ARG A 45 -0.21 8.83 16.24
C ARG A 45 -0.09 7.32 16.29
N ASP A 46 0.79 6.88 17.18
CA ASP A 46 0.67 5.59 17.87
C ASP A 46 -0.60 5.67 18.71
N GLU A 47 -1.76 5.36 18.13
CA GLU A 47 -2.95 5.07 18.92
C GLU A 47 -3.57 3.78 18.41
N GLY A 48 -3.73 2.87 19.37
CA GLY A 48 -3.88 1.44 19.13
C GLY A 48 -5.14 1.09 18.36
N ASN A 49 -5.11 -0.13 17.81
CA ASN A 49 -6.23 -1.07 17.72
C ASN A 49 -7.63 -0.43 17.91
N GLY A 50 -8.04 0.38 16.94
CA GLY A 50 -9.31 1.09 16.94
C GLY A 50 -10.40 0.16 16.45
N ASN A 51 -10.91 -0.67 17.36
CA ASN A 51 -12.13 -1.42 17.15
C ASN A 51 -13.25 -0.43 16.82
N ASN A 52 -13.84 -0.58 15.63
CA ASN A 52 -14.93 0.27 15.14
C ASN A 52 -16.13 0.20 16.09
N ASN A 53 -16.29 1.19 16.97
CA ASN A 53 -17.54 1.45 17.65
C ASN A 53 -18.02 2.84 17.26
N ASN A 54 -19.04 2.86 16.40
CA ASN A 54 -19.91 4.00 16.16
C ASN A 54 -20.30 4.65 17.49
N ASN A 55 -19.94 5.92 17.66
CA ASN A 55 -20.75 6.83 18.45
C ASN A 55 -20.68 8.23 17.84
N ASN A 56 -21.88 8.75 17.56
CA ASN A 56 -22.15 10.15 17.28
C ASN A 56 -21.55 11.04 18.38
N SER A 57 -20.62 11.91 18.01
CA SER A 57 -20.46 13.21 18.66
C SER A 57 -20.42 14.26 17.57
N ASN A 58 -21.53 14.99 17.44
CA ASN A 58 -21.47 16.37 16.99
C ASN A 58 -20.72 17.12 18.10
N ASP A 59 -19.58 17.70 17.80
CA ASP A 59 -19.06 18.90 18.47
C ASP A 59 -17.96 19.51 17.59
N ASP A 60 -18.25 20.74 17.19
CA ASP A 60 -17.41 21.93 17.06
C ASP A 60 -16.13 21.93 16.19
N ASP A 61 -16.12 22.95 15.34
CA ASP A 61 -15.07 23.42 14.46
C ASP A 61 -13.78 23.75 15.23
N ASP A 62 -12.83 22.82 15.24
CA ASP A 62 -11.41 23.13 15.41
C ASP A 62 -10.69 22.74 14.11
N ASP A 63 -10.23 23.76 13.38
CA ASP A 63 -9.25 23.66 12.28
C ASP A 63 -7.88 23.22 12.85
N GLU A 64 -7.83 22.02 13.45
CA GLU A 64 -6.56 21.34 13.69
C GLU A 64 -5.92 21.06 12.33
N ASP A 65 -4.70 21.57 12.17
CA ASP A 65 -3.79 21.30 11.05
C ASP A 65 -3.94 19.82 10.63
N LYS A 66 -4.72 19.58 9.58
CA LYS A 66 -4.83 18.25 8.99
C LYS A 66 -3.48 17.97 8.41
N ASP A 67 -2.62 17.31 9.20
CA ASP A 67 -1.30 16.88 8.77
C ASP A 67 -1.44 16.32 7.36
N GLU A 68 -0.83 16.99 6.39
CA GLU A 68 -1.00 16.65 5.01
C GLU A 68 -0.46 15.23 4.79
N ILE A 69 -1.35 14.30 4.46
CA ILE A 69 -0.95 12.93 4.13
C ILE A 69 -0.19 12.99 2.81
N ILE A 70 1.12 12.89 2.91
CA ILE A 70 2.02 12.80 1.77
C ILE A 70 1.86 11.40 1.16
N ARG A 71 1.61 11.35 -0.15
CA ARG A 71 1.60 10.09 -0.91
C ARG A 71 2.92 9.94 -1.63
N PHE A 72 3.57 8.79 -1.49
CA PHE A 72 4.84 8.48 -2.16
C PHE A 72 4.61 7.65 -3.42
N ALA A 73 3.83 6.58 -3.31
CA ALA A 73 3.57 5.67 -4.42
C ALA A 73 2.15 5.10 -4.38
N GLU A 74 1.62 4.72 -5.54
CA GLU A 74 0.30 4.13 -5.71
C GLU A 74 0.29 3.01 -6.76
N GLY A 75 -0.47 1.96 -6.49
CA GLY A 75 -0.80 0.86 -7.39
C GLY A 75 -2.30 0.57 -7.41
N GLN A 76 -2.73 -0.25 -8.37
CA GLN A 76 -4.11 -0.72 -8.47
C GLN A 76 -4.14 -2.23 -8.28
N LEU A 77 -5.02 -2.71 -7.40
CA LEU A 77 -5.20 -4.13 -7.12
C LEU A 77 -5.51 -4.96 -8.38
N GLU A 78 -6.22 -4.39 -9.34
CA GLU A 78 -6.57 -5.07 -10.60
C GLU A 78 -5.35 -5.44 -11.45
N ASN A 79 -4.25 -4.69 -11.31
CA ASN A 79 -2.98 -4.91 -11.99
C ASN A 79 -2.10 -5.94 -11.27
N GLY A 80 -2.53 -6.41 -10.08
CA GLY A 80 -1.77 -7.38 -9.33
C GLY A 80 -1.80 -8.77 -9.97
N ASN A 81 -0.70 -9.50 -9.79
CA ASN A 81 -0.49 -10.83 -10.36
C ASN A 81 0.05 -11.80 -9.32
N PHE A 82 -0.26 -13.08 -9.51
CA PHE A 82 0.29 -14.13 -8.67
C PHE A 82 1.71 -14.49 -9.09
N GLN A 83 2.62 -14.50 -8.12
CA GLN A 83 4.02 -14.89 -8.25
C GLN A 83 4.33 -16.09 -7.35
N ASN A 84 5.51 -16.68 -7.52
CA ASN A 84 6.03 -17.78 -6.69
C ASN A 84 5.04 -18.94 -6.53
N SER A 85 4.56 -19.45 -7.66
CA SER A 85 3.59 -20.56 -7.72
C SER A 85 2.27 -20.27 -6.96
N GLY A 86 1.82 -19.01 -6.96
CA GLY A 86 0.56 -18.60 -6.34
C GLY A 86 0.67 -18.17 -4.87
N ARG A 87 1.89 -18.12 -4.31
CA ARG A 87 2.11 -17.76 -2.90
C ARG A 87 2.02 -16.26 -2.62
N LEU A 88 2.38 -15.45 -3.59
CA LEU A 88 2.41 -13.99 -3.46
C LEU A 88 1.46 -13.37 -4.48
N PHE A 89 0.63 -12.44 -4.03
CA PHE A 89 -0.09 -11.56 -4.93
C PHE A 89 0.62 -10.20 -4.94
N GLU A 90 1.36 -9.96 -6.01
CA GLU A 90 2.21 -8.78 -6.18
C GLU A 90 1.42 -7.68 -6.89
N ILE A 91 1.43 -6.47 -6.33
CA ILE A 91 0.70 -5.32 -6.84
C ILE A 91 1.71 -4.24 -7.21
N PRO A 92 1.90 -3.95 -8.51
CA PRO A 92 2.89 -2.97 -8.93
C PRO A 92 2.45 -1.54 -8.60
N LEU A 93 3.38 -0.75 -8.08
CA LEU A 93 3.22 0.66 -7.70
C LEU A 93 3.56 1.57 -8.88
N ASN A 94 2.75 1.49 -9.93
CA ASN A 94 2.98 2.15 -11.22
C ASN A 94 2.95 3.70 -11.16
N VAL A 95 2.49 4.30 -10.08
CA VAL A 95 2.45 5.76 -9.91
C VAL A 95 3.40 6.16 -8.78
N GLN A 96 4.48 6.85 -9.12
CA GLN A 96 5.40 7.47 -8.16
C GLN A 96 5.05 8.95 -8.05
N HIS A 97 4.46 9.37 -6.93
CA HIS A 97 4.05 10.76 -6.72
C HIS A 97 5.25 11.65 -6.39
N GLN A 98 6.16 11.15 -5.56
CA GLN A 98 7.39 11.82 -5.19
C GLN A 98 8.36 10.82 -4.54
N PRO A 99 9.69 11.07 -4.64
CA PRO A 99 10.67 10.29 -3.89
C PRO A 99 10.40 10.36 -2.38
N CYS A 100 10.52 9.24 -1.68
CA CYS A 100 10.43 9.24 -0.22
C CYS A 100 11.83 9.49 0.37
N PRO A 101 12.08 10.58 1.12
CA PRO A 101 13.35 10.75 1.82
C PRO A 101 13.64 9.55 2.73
N ILE A 102 14.88 9.08 2.76
CA ILE A 102 15.25 7.87 3.54
C ILE A 102 14.89 8.00 5.02
N GLU A 103 15.04 9.19 5.60
CA GLU A 103 14.69 9.49 6.99
C GLU A 103 13.20 9.30 7.32
N LYS A 104 12.33 9.40 6.29
CA LYS A 104 10.88 9.24 6.44
C LYS A 104 10.44 7.78 6.33
N LEU A 105 11.31 6.88 5.88
CA LEU A 105 10.98 5.47 5.63
C LEU A 105 10.33 4.83 6.86
N LYS A 106 10.85 5.05 8.07
CA LYS A 106 10.28 4.51 9.33
C LYS A 106 8.84 4.90 9.61
N ASN A 107 8.41 6.04 9.07
CA ASN A 107 7.06 6.56 9.26
C ASN A 107 6.15 6.20 8.10
N VAL A 108 6.60 5.43 7.10
CA VAL A 108 5.77 5.04 5.96
C VAL A 108 4.67 4.06 6.39
N ARG A 109 3.48 4.24 5.83
CA ARG A 109 2.33 3.36 5.99
C ARG A 109 1.85 2.85 4.65
N ILE A 110 1.33 1.62 4.64
CA ILE A 110 0.68 1.03 3.48
C ILE A 110 -0.83 1.04 3.69
N CYS A 111 -1.54 1.59 2.71
CA CYS A 111 -2.99 1.64 2.67
C CYS A 111 -3.50 0.70 1.58
N LEU A 112 -4.42 -0.21 1.92
CA LEU A 112 -5.12 -1.06 0.96
C LEU A 112 -6.60 -0.67 0.97
N GLY A 113 -7.12 -0.18 -0.15
CA GLY A 113 -8.52 0.20 -0.28
C GLY A 113 -8.99 1.27 0.72
N GLY A 114 -8.08 2.14 1.15
CA GLY A 114 -8.33 3.17 2.17
C GLY A 114 -8.12 2.70 3.62
N PHE A 115 -7.85 1.42 3.86
CA PHE A 115 -7.52 0.90 5.18
C PHE A 115 -6.00 0.88 5.41
N HIS A 116 -5.55 1.43 6.54
CA HIS A 116 -4.16 1.37 6.96
C HIS A 116 -3.82 -0.04 7.44
N ASN A 117 -2.96 -0.75 6.71
CA ASN A 117 -2.67 -2.16 6.97
C ASN A 117 -1.31 -2.39 7.66
N GLY A 118 -0.46 -1.37 7.80
CA GLY A 118 0.78 -1.57 8.54
C GLY A 118 1.72 -0.38 8.56
N TYR A 119 2.67 -0.48 9.48
CA TYR A 119 3.86 0.33 9.63
C TYR A 119 5.10 -0.56 9.46
N ILE A 120 6.26 0.05 9.27
CA ILE A 120 7.53 -0.67 9.36
C ILE A 120 7.69 -1.20 10.78
N ASN A 121 7.66 -2.53 10.93
CA ASN A 121 7.81 -3.16 12.24
C ASN A 121 9.26 -3.61 12.44
N ARG A 122 9.86 -3.23 13.58
CA ARG A 122 11.10 -3.82 14.08
C ARG A 122 10.78 -5.25 14.51
N GLY A 123 10.87 -6.19 13.60
CA GLY A 123 10.47 -7.57 13.91
C GLY A 123 10.73 -8.62 12.84
N PHE A 124 10.88 -8.25 11.58
CA PHE A 124 10.92 -9.23 10.50
C PHE A 124 11.73 -8.78 9.28
N GLY A 125 12.42 -9.74 8.67
CA GLY A 125 12.82 -9.83 7.27
C GLY A 125 13.01 -8.54 6.47
N ALA A 126 14.27 -8.18 6.23
CA ALA A 126 14.65 -7.59 4.96
C ALA A 126 15.76 -8.42 4.34
N PHE A 127 15.73 -8.50 3.01
CA PHE A 127 16.78 -9.13 2.23
C PHE A 127 16.95 -8.37 0.92
N PHE A 128 18.12 -8.52 0.32
CA PHE A 128 18.36 -8.00 -1.02
C PHE A 128 17.74 -8.93 -2.09
N GLY A 129 16.98 -8.33 -3.00
CA GLY A 129 16.48 -9.00 -4.19
C GLY A 129 17.30 -8.61 -5.41
N ASP A 130 17.56 -9.57 -6.29
CA ASP A 130 18.08 -9.31 -7.62
C ASP A 130 16.94 -8.89 -8.55
N TYR A 131 17.12 -7.80 -9.29
CA TYR A 131 16.26 -7.48 -10.43
C TYR A 131 16.95 -8.04 -11.68
N GLU A 132 16.29 -8.97 -12.37
CA GLU A 132 16.84 -9.68 -13.54
C GLU A 132 17.07 -8.78 -14.77
N ASP A 133 16.70 -7.50 -14.71
CA ASP A 133 16.73 -6.59 -15.85
C ASP A 133 18.08 -5.91 -16.08
N GLY A 134 19.15 -6.41 -15.46
CA GLY A 134 20.53 -5.99 -15.72
C GLY A 134 20.81 -4.53 -15.33
N THR A 135 19.89 -3.93 -14.57
CA THR A 135 20.08 -2.63 -13.98
C THR A 135 20.90 -2.80 -12.70
N ASP A 136 21.89 -1.93 -12.52
CA ASP A 136 22.77 -1.91 -11.33
C ASP A 136 22.04 -1.46 -10.05
N THR A 137 20.70 -1.38 -10.09
CA THR A 137 19.83 -0.97 -8.99
C THR A 137 19.37 -2.19 -8.24
N SER A 138 19.84 -2.31 -7.02
CA SER A 138 19.51 -3.46 -6.21
C SER A 138 18.32 -3.16 -5.31
N ILE A 139 17.40 -4.12 -5.25
CA ILE A 139 16.12 -3.97 -4.56
C ILE A 139 16.27 -4.50 -3.14
N ILE A 140 15.60 -3.80 -2.23
CA ILE A 140 15.42 -4.23 -0.85
C ILE A 140 13.96 -4.64 -0.74
N ILE A 141 13.73 -5.88 -0.29
CA ILE A 141 12.40 -6.40 -0.03
C ILE A 141 12.24 -6.48 1.48
N HIS A 142 11.24 -5.80 2.02
CA HIS A 142 11.00 -5.74 3.46
C HIS A 142 9.54 -6.00 3.81
N SER A 143 9.32 -6.70 4.93
CA SER A 143 7.97 -6.94 5.45
C SER A 143 7.46 -5.79 6.33
N PHE A 144 6.26 -5.30 6.02
CA PHE A 144 5.50 -4.31 6.77
C PHE A 144 4.29 -4.99 7.44
N GLY A 145 3.89 -4.48 8.61
CA GLY A 145 2.68 -4.94 9.32
C GLY A 145 2.93 -5.97 10.42
N GLY A 146 3.19 -5.48 11.65
CA GLY A 146 2.96 -6.19 12.92
C GLY A 146 3.62 -7.55 13.14
N GLN A 147 3.31 -8.21 14.26
CA GLN A 147 3.59 -9.65 14.44
C GLN A 147 2.39 -10.46 13.95
N GLY A 148 2.64 -11.65 13.39
CA GLY A 148 1.59 -12.61 12.98
C GLY A 148 1.41 -12.70 11.47
N GLU A 149 0.19 -13.05 11.02
CA GLU A 149 -0.08 -13.36 9.62
C GLU A 149 -0.23 -12.11 8.75
N ARG A 150 -0.59 -10.93 9.30
CA ARG A 150 -0.90 -9.67 8.59
C ARG A 150 0.29 -8.93 7.96
N ARG A 151 1.12 -9.65 7.20
CA ARG A 151 2.34 -9.14 6.58
C ARG A 151 2.10 -8.76 5.14
N MET A 152 2.60 -7.59 4.77
CA MET A 152 2.75 -7.17 3.39
C MET A 152 4.24 -7.00 3.12
N TRP A 153 4.72 -7.47 1.99
CA TRP A 153 6.08 -7.19 1.57
C TRP A 153 6.07 -5.97 0.66
N VAL A 154 7.06 -5.11 0.79
CA VAL A 154 7.28 -3.99 -0.11
C VAL A 154 8.68 -4.10 -0.65
N SER A 155 8.79 -4.00 -1.97
CA SER A 155 10.06 -3.86 -2.65
C SER A 155 10.34 -2.38 -2.91
N PHE A 156 11.59 -1.98 -2.69
CA PHE A 156 12.02 -0.62 -2.97
C PHE A 156 13.51 -0.54 -3.28
N THR A 157 13.93 0.53 -3.94
CA THR A 157 15.34 0.88 -4.13
C THR A 157 15.71 2.10 -3.31
N VAL A 158 16.96 2.17 -2.87
CA VAL A 158 17.54 3.37 -2.27
C VAL A 158 18.38 4.09 -3.32
N ASN A 159 17.93 5.26 -3.73
CA ASN A 159 18.65 6.15 -4.62
C ASN A 159 19.70 6.96 -3.86
N ASN A 160 20.76 7.38 -4.55
CA ASN A 160 21.89 8.12 -4.00
C ASN A 160 22.66 7.39 -2.88
N TRP A 161 22.51 6.06 -2.79
CA TRP A 161 23.35 5.20 -1.96
C TRP A 161 24.51 4.65 -2.80
N PRO A 162 25.79 4.96 -2.49
CA PRO A 162 26.91 4.49 -3.28
C PRO A 162 26.95 2.96 -3.41
N ARG A 163 27.00 2.48 -4.65
CA ARG A 163 26.94 1.05 -4.97
C ARG A 163 28.01 0.22 -4.28
N GLU A 164 29.23 0.74 -4.14
CA GLU A 164 30.31 0.05 -3.43
C GLU A 164 29.93 -0.29 -1.98
N ARG A 165 29.19 0.62 -1.32
CA ARG A 165 28.72 0.44 0.06
C ARG A 165 27.55 -0.52 0.15
N TYR A 166 26.67 -0.46 -0.85
CA TYR A 166 25.62 -1.44 -1.04
C TYR A 166 26.20 -2.87 -1.16
N LEU A 167 27.13 -3.09 -2.09
CA LEU A 167 27.73 -4.41 -2.33
C LEU A 167 28.48 -4.95 -1.12
N LEU A 168 29.11 -4.08 -0.32
CA LEU A 168 29.72 -4.48 0.95
C LEU A 168 28.70 -5.05 1.94
N LEU A 169 27.50 -4.48 2.02
CA LEU A 169 26.44 -5.02 2.88
C LEU A 169 25.82 -6.29 2.32
N VAL A 170 25.59 -6.37 1.01
CA VAL A 170 25.12 -7.61 0.37
C VAL A 170 26.08 -8.75 0.64
N ASN A 171 27.38 -8.52 0.43
CA ASN A 171 28.39 -9.53 0.67
C ASN A 171 28.44 -9.91 2.16
N ALA A 172 28.27 -8.96 3.08
CA ALA A 172 28.20 -9.25 4.52
C ALA A 172 26.94 -10.03 4.93
N GLU A 173 25.80 -9.80 4.27
CA GLU A 173 24.57 -10.59 4.44
C GLU A 173 24.76 -12.01 3.90
N ILE A 174 25.26 -12.16 2.66
CA ILE A 174 25.54 -13.45 2.02
C ILE A 174 26.56 -14.27 2.83
N GLU A 175 27.59 -13.61 3.37
CA GLU A 175 28.62 -14.24 4.22
C GLU A 175 28.12 -14.56 5.65
N ALA A 176 26.85 -14.30 5.95
CA ALA A 176 26.11 -14.73 7.14
C ALA A 176 26.39 -13.98 8.46
N GLN A 177 26.54 -12.64 8.45
CA GLN A 177 26.70 -11.86 9.70
C GLN A 177 25.69 -10.75 9.96
N LEU A 178 24.77 -10.44 9.04
CA LEU A 178 23.65 -9.55 9.31
C LEU A 178 22.39 -10.38 9.55
N ASN A 179 21.84 -10.29 10.75
CA ASN A 179 20.46 -10.68 11.00
C ASN A 179 19.55 -9.73 10.16
N GLU A 180 18.49 -10.26 9.53
CA GLU A 180 17.52 -9.48 8.74
C GLU A 180 16.99 -8.22 9.46
N LEU A 181 16.89 -8.28 10.80
CA LEU A 181 16.54 -7.13 11.65
C LEU A 181 17.61 -6.05 11.64
N GLU A 182 18.89 -6.43 11.65
CA GLU A 182 20.04 -5.51 11.66
C GLU A 182 20.15 -4.75 10.32
N LEU A 183 19.75 -5.38 9.21
CA LEU A 183 19.72 -4.71 7.90
C LEU A 183 18.73 -3.54 7.90
N MET A 184 17.50 -3.73 8.38
CA MET A 184 16.53 -2.64 8.42
C MET A 184 16.86 -1.59 9.46
N GLU A 185 17.37 -1.98 10.62
CA GLU A 185 17.88 -1.02 11.59
C GLU A 185 19.00 -0.17 10.99
N PHE A 186 19.91 -0.78 10.22
CA PHE A 186 20.92 -0.02 9.49
C PHE A 186 20.29 0.93 8.46
N ILE A 187 19.35 0.47 7.64
CA ILE A 187 18.69 1.28 6.60
C ILE A 187 17.92 2.46 7.21
N ILE A 188 17.25 2.25 8.34
CA ILE A 188 16.37 3.25 8.96
C ILE A 188 17.12 4.21 9.88
N GLU A 189 18.08 3.71 10.65
CA GLU A 189 18.74 4.51 11.68
C GLU A 189 20.09 5.04 11.17
N ARG A 190 20.86 4.24 10.43
CA ARG A 190 22.24 4.59 10.06
C ARG A 190 22.38 5.20 8.68
N LEU A 191 21.62 4.70 7.69
CA LEU A 191 21.70 5.19 6.32
C LEU A 191 21.31 6.67 6.17
N PRO A 192 20.28 7.20 6.87
CA PRO A 192 19.96 8.63 6.79
C PRO A 192 21.07 9.54 7.32
N GLU A 193 21.82 9.09 8.33
CA GLU A 193 22.95 9.86 8.87
C GLU A 193 24.13 9.92 7.91
N LEU A 194 24.37 8.82 7.17
CA LEU A 194 25.49 8.72 6.22
C LEU A 194 25.15 9.35 4.87
N TYR A 195 23.88 9.27 4.45
CA TYR A 195 23.39 9.70 3.14
C TYR A 195 22.05 10.43 3.32
N PRO A 196 22.05 11.67 3.86
CA PRO A 196 20.81 12.41 4.12
C PRO A 196 20.02 12.73 2.85
N ASP A 197 20.69 12.82 1.70
CA ASP A 197 20.07 13.06 0.40
C ASP A 197 19.57 11.76 -0.28
N ALA A 198 19.68 10.61 0.38
CA ALA A 198 19.15 9.36 -0.14
C ALA A 198 17.62 9.35 -0.15
N THR A 199 17.06 8.75 -1.19
CA THR A 199 15.61 8.65 -1.37
C THR A 199 15.21 7.22 -1.70
N ILE A 200 13.94 6.91 -1.49
CA ILE A 200 13.34 5.60 -1.73
C ILE A 200 12.38 5.70 -2.91
N THR A 201 12.49 4.72 -3.81
CA THR A 201 11.50 4.45 -4.87
C THR A 201 10.88 3.10 -4.59
N PHE A 202 9.55 3.04 -4.49
CA PHE A 202 8.82 1.81 -4.19
C PHE A 202 8.36 1.13 -5.48
N HIS A 203 8.49 -0.20 -5.60
CA HIS A 203 8.18 -0.90 -6.86
C HIS A 203 6.89 -1.70 -6.78
N ASP A 204 6.72 -2.51 -5.75
CA ASP A 204 5.52 -3.32 -5.58
C ASP A 204 5.15 -3.54 -4.10
N VAL A 205 3.90 -3.93 -3.89
CA VAL A 205 3.40 -4.46 -2.63
C VAL A 205 2.95 -5.89 -2.86
N SER A 206 3.55 -6.81 -2.12
CA SER A 206 3.27 -8.24 -2.18
C SER A 206 2.45 -8.69 -0.97
N LEU A 207 1.25 -9.21 -1.24
CA LEU A 207 0.36 -9.77 -0.23
C LEU A 207 0.63 -11.26 -0.08
N LEU A 208 0.93 -11.71 1.15
CA LEU A 208 0.94 -13.13 1.47
C LEU A 208 -0.49 -13.64 1.58
N SER A 209 -0.73 -14.78 0.95
CA SER A 209 -2.05 -15.34 0.73
C SER A 209 -2.81 -15.66 2.03
N HIS A 210 -2.12 -15.96 3.13
CA HIS A 210 -2.73 -16.27 4.44
C HIS A 210 -2.84 -15.05 5.34
N GLY A 211 -2.19 -13.95 4.97
CA GLY A 211 -1.86 -12.90 5.90
C GLY A 211 -2.87 -11.79 6.06
N ASN A 212 -3.43 -11.37 4.95
CA ASN A 212 -4.22 -10.15 4.89
C ASN A 212 -5.69 -10.45 4.66
N GLN A 213 -6.24 -11.49 5.31
CA GLN A 213 -7.64 -11.89 5.13
C GLN A 213 -8.60 -10.72 5.34
N ASP A 214 -8.39 -9.89 6.37
CA ASP A 214 -9.22 -8.70 6.62
C ASP A 214 -9.11 -7.68 5.48
N ALA A 215 -7.90 -7.44 4.96
CA ALA A 215 -7.69 -6.52 3.85
C ALA A 215 -8.29 -7.07 2.54
N ILE A 216 -8.19 -8.39 2.33
CA ILE A 216 -8.71 -9.14 1.19
C ILE A 216 -10.25 -9.20 1.23
N GLN A 217 -10.86 -9.40 2.39
CA GLN A 217 -12.31 -9.46 2.57
C GLN A 217 -13.00 -8.12 2.26
N ASN A 218 -12.28 -7.02 2.40
CA ASN A 218 -12.77 -5.68 2.03
C ASN A 218 -12.61 -5.37 0.53
N LEU A 219 -12.05 -6.29 -0.26
CA LEU A 219 -11.91 -6.11 -1.70
C LEU A 219 -13.24 -6.36 -2.42
N PRO A 220 -13.46 -5.72 -3.58
CA PRO A 220 -14.58 -6.03 -4.45
C PRO A 220 -14.67 -7.53 -4.76
N SER A 221 -15.88 -8.09 -4.78
CA SER A 221 -16.10 -9.54 -4.91
C SER A 221 -15.45 -10.17 -6.14
N SER A 222 -15.28 -9.41 -7.22
CA SER A 222 -14.58 -9.85 -8.43
C SER A 222 -13.08 -10.05 -8.21
N LEU A 223 -12.43 -9.18 -7.43
CA LEU A 223 -11.04 -9.31 -7.04
C LEU A 223 -10.86 -10.38 -5.97
N LEU A 224 -11.79 -10.44 -5.00
CA LEU A 224 -11.83 -11.52 -4.02
C LEU A 224 -11.89 -12.89 -4.71
N ALA A 225 -12.78 -13.07 -5.69
CA ALA A 225 -12.88 -14.32 -6.44
C ALA A 225 -11.57 -14.67 -7.17
N ARG A 226 -10.90 -13.69 -7.81
CA ARG A 226 -9.58 -13.91 -8.43
C ARG A 226 -8.54 -14.34 -7.39
N LEU A 227 -8.53 -13.70 -6.22
CA LEU A 227 -7.59 -14.02 -5.16
C LEU A 227 -7.85 -15.41 -4.56
N THR A 228 -9.12 -15.76 -4.32
CA THR A 228 -9.53 -17.07 -3.82
C THR A 228 -9.16 -18.18 -4.79
N VAL A 229 -9.36 -18.00 -6.10
CA VAL A 229 -8.96 -19.01 -7.11
C VAL A 229 -7.44 -19.25 -7.10
N GLY A 230 -6.63 -18.20 -6.97
CA GLY A 230 -5.18 -18.36 -6.85
C GLY A 230 -4.75 -19.05 -5.56
N LEU A 231 -5.42 -18.74 -4.45
CA LEU A 231 -5.26 -19.37 -3.14
C LEU A 231 -5.60 -20.86 -3.15
N ASP A 232 -6.73 -21.24 -3.75
CA ASP A 232 -7.19 -22.63 -3.82
C ASP A 232 -6.27 -23.47 -4.71
N ALA A 233 -5.77 -22.91 -5.81
CA ALA A 233 -4.78 -23.56 -6.66
C ALA A 233 -3.50 -23.88 -5.88
N TYR A 234 -3.05 -22.97 -5.01
CA TYR A 234 -1.89 -23.20 -4.15
C TYR A 234 -2.11 -24.33 -3.13
N ASN A 235 -3.26 -24.34 -2.44
CA ASN A 235 -3.56 -25.34 -1.41
C ASN A 235 -3.80 -26.76 -1.97
N SER A 236 -3.92 -26.89 -3.29
CA SER A 236 -4.12 -28.17 -3.98
C SER A 236 -2.83 -28.88 -4.41
N VAL A 237 -1.66 -28.27 -4.18
CA VAL A 237 -0.32 -28.79 -4.48
C VAL A 237 0.38 -29.23 -3.19
#